data_AF-M6VI92-F1
#
_entry.id   AF-M6VI92-F1
#
_cell.length_a   1.000
_cell.length_b   1.000
_cell.length_c   1.000
_cell.angle_alpha   90.00
_cell.angle_beta   90.00
_cell.angle_gamma   90.00
#
_symmetry.space_group_name_H-M   'P 1'
#
loop_
_entity.id
_entity.type
_entity.pdbx_description
1 polymer ?
#
loop_
_entity_poly.entity_id
_entity_poly.type
_entity_poly.pdbx_seq_one_letter_code
_entity_poly.pdbx_strand_id
1 'polypeptide(L)'
;MSCCGGKTHSMNQDLILQQIDGFFQIAKNKGLSEEEASNEAYTLVRGLLFKTNEIFNENPNLKKELIFHQMSNQAFGFYHSKDDIDEVLDSVFKSISKKITLSKKLSDEFSNLK
;
A
#
# COMPACT_ATOMS: atom_id res chain seq x y z
N MET A 1 13.71 -24.27 27.61
CA MET A 1 13.77 -24.64 26.17
C MET A 1 12.36 -24.69 25.62
N SER A 2 11.96 -23.70 24.83
CA SER A 2 11.03 -23.88 23.70
C SER A 2 11.01 -22.56 22.92
N CYS A 3 11.86 -22.46 21.90
CA CYS A 3 11.82 -21.38 20.93
C CYS A 3 10.58 -21.59 20.06
N CYS A 4 9.51 -20.83 20.31
CA CYS A 4 8.45 -20.67 19.32
C CYS A 4 9.07 -19.94 18.13
N GLY A 5 9.42 -20.70 17.08
CA GLY A 5 9.74 -20.17 15.77
C GLY A 5 8.52 -19.41 15.25
N GLY A 6 8.48 -18.11 15.53
CA GLY A 6 7.48 -17.22 14.97
C GLY A 6 7.68 -17.19 13.46
N LYS A 7 6.78 -17.84 12.72
CA LYS A 7 6.64 -17.62 11.29
C LYS A 7 6.58 -16.11 11.07
N THR A 8 7.64 -15.53 10.52
CA THR A 8 7.56 -14.20 9.92
C THR A 8 6.41 -14.28 8.92
N HIS A 9 5.27 -13.65 9.24
CA HIS A 9 4.18 -13.50 8.28
C HIS A 9 4.73 -12.57 7.20
N SER A 10 5.31 -13.18 6.16
CA SER A 10 5.66 -12.48 4.94
C SER A 10 4.37 -11.89 4.36
N MET A 11 4.46 -10.69 3.81
CA MET A 11 3.35 -10.10 3.07
C MET A 11 2.77 -11.11 2.07
N ASN A 12 1.45 -11.12 1.92
CA ASN A 12 0.76 -12.01 0.99
C ASN A 12 1.31 -11.80 -0.44
N GLN A 13 1.97 -12.83 -0.97
CA GLN A 13 2.60 -12.80 -2.28
C GLN A 13 1.57 -12.66 -3.41
N ASP A 14 0.40 -13.30 -3.30
CA ASP A 14 -0.67 -13.21 -4.29
C ASP A 14 -1.19 -11.76 -4.38
N LEU A 15 -1.32 -11.09 -3.24
CA LEU A 15 -1.71 -9.68 -3.20
C LEU A 15 -0.66 -8.80 -3.89
N ILE A 16 0.63 -9.04 -3.64
CA ILE A 16 1.74 -8.30 -4.28
C ILE A 16 1.70 -8.51 -5.80
N LEU A 17 1.57 -9.76 -6.25
CA LEU A 17 1.48 -10.11 -7.67
C LEU A 17 0.30 -9.37 -8.33
N GLN A 18 -0.88 -9.42 -7.73
CA GLN A 18 -2.06 -8.70 -8.21
C GLN A 18 -1.81 -7.18 -8.33
N GLN A 19 -1.07 -6.57 -7.39
CA GLN A 19 -0.75 -5.14 -7.47
C GLN A 19 0.24 -4.85 -8.60
N ILE A 20 1.28 -5.68 -8.76
CA ILE A 20 2.26 -5.54 -9.85
C ILE A 20 1.53 -5.62 -11.19
N ASP A 21 0.67 -6.61 -11.39
CA ASP A 21 -0.11 -6.76 -12.63
C ASP A 21 -0.98 -5.53 -12.90
N GLY A 22 -1.65 -5.00 -11.86
CA GLY A 22 -2.48 -3.80 -11.98
C GLY A 22 -1.67 -2.59 -12.46
N PHE A 23 -0.53 -2.29 -11.84
CA PHE A 23 0.30 -1.14 -12.22
C PHE A 23 0.96 -1.34 -13.57
N PHE A 24 1.36 -2.58 -13.88
CA PHE A 24 1.90 -2.95 -15.19
C PHE A 24 0.90 -2.61 -16.29
N GLN A 25 -0.37 -2.98 -16.15
CA GLN A 25 -1.39 -2.66 -17.16
C GLN A 25 -1.60 -1.15 -17.31
N ILE A 26 -1.53 -0.38 -16.22
CA ILE A 26 -1.62 1.09 -16.31
C ILE A 26 -0.42 1.66 -17.07
N ALA A 27 0.79 1.20 -16.76
CA ALA A 27 2.00 1.62 -17.46
C ALA A 27 1.95 1.26 -18.96
N LYS A 28 1.47 0.05 -19.30
CA LYS A 28 1.21 -0.35 -20.69
C LYS A 28 0.22 0.60 -21.38
N ASN A 29 -0.86 0.99 -20.69
CA ASN A 29 -1.85 1.92 -21.23
C ASN A 29 -1.29 3.34 -21.43
N LYS A 30 -0.23 3.73 -20.72
CA LYS A 30 0.51 4.97 -20.93
C LYS A 30 1.50 4.91 -22.11
N GLY A 31 1.64 3.76 -22.77
CA GLY A 31 2.48 3.58 -23.94
C GLY A 31 3.88 3.05 -23.65
N LEU A 32 4.19 2.65 -22.42
CA LEU A 32 5.49 2.09 -22.06
C LEU A 32 5.70 0.72 -22.73
N SER A 33 6.97 0.39 -23.00
CA SER A 33 7.35 -0.96 -23.41
C SER A 33 7.06 -1.97 -22.28
N GLU A 34 7.13 -3.26 -22.59
CA GLU A 34 6.93 -4.31 -21.58
C GLU A 34 7.94 -4.21 -20.44
N GLU A 35 9.22 -4.04 -20.77
CA GLU A 35 10.30 -3.92 -19.79
C GLU A 35 10.15 -2.68 -18.91
N GLU A 36 9.87 -1.51 -19.51
CA GLU A 36 9.65 -0.27 -18.76
C GLU A 36 8.43 -0.38 -17.85
N ALA A 37 7.32 -0.93 -18.35
CA ALA A 37 6.10 -1.13 -17.57
C ALA A 37 6.32 -2.08 -16.38
N SER A 38 7.08 -3.17 -16.57
CA SER A 38 7.44 -4.08 -15.49
C SER A 38 8.32 -3.41 -14.43
N ASN A 39 9.30 -2.62 -14.87
CA ASN A 39 10.20 -1.90 -13.97
C ASN A 39 9.47 -0.82 -13.16
N GLU A 40 8.58 -0.05 -13.78
CA GLU A 40 7.77 0.95 -13.07
C GLU A 40 6.80 0.30 -12.08
N ALA A 41 6.09 -0.74 -12.49
CA ALA A 41 5.17 -1.48 -11.61
C ALA A 41 5.90 -2.04 -10.39
N TYR A 42 7.07 -2.66 -10.59
CA TYR A 42 7.91 -3.15 -9.50
C TYR A 42 8.35 -2.01 -8.57
N THR A 43 8.83 -0.89 -9.13
CA THR A 43 9.31 0.25 -8.36
C THR A 43 8.21 0.85 -7.50
N LEU A 44 7.02 1.04 -8.08
CA LEU A 44 5.87 1.59 -7.37
C LEU A 44 5.37 0.65 -6.27
N VAL A 45 5.19 -0.65 -6.56
CA VAL A 45 4.77 -1.64 -5.55
C VAL A 45 5.78 -1.76 -4.41
N ARG A 46 7.08 -1.76 -4.73
CA ARG A 46 8.15 -1.74 -3.72
C ARG A 46 8.05 -0.49 -2.84
N GLY A 47 7.87 0.69 -3.44
CA GLY A 47 7.67 1.95 -2.70
C GLY A 47 6.44 1.90 -1.78
N LEU A 48 5.32 1.36 -2.27
CA LEU A 48 4.10 1.20 -1.48
C LEU A 48 4.31 0.25 -0.29
N LEU A 49 5.07 -0.84 -0.46
CA LEU A 49 5.42 -1.76 0.62
C LEU A 49 6.31 -1.09 1.68
N PHE A 50 7.28 -0.27 1.28
CA PHE A 50 8.09 0.53 2.23
C PHE A 50 7.22 1.49 3.03
N LYS A 51 6.37 2.27 2.35
CA LYS A 51 5.45 3.20 3.01
C LYS A 51 4.41 2.50 3.88
N THR A 52 3.96 1.31 3.49
CA THR A 52 3.11 0.46 4.34
C THR A 52 3.82 0.09 5.64
N ASN A 53 5.10 -0.28 5.59
CA ASN A 53 5.88 -0.59 6.79
C ASN A 53 5.98 0.63 7.73
N GLU A 54 6.24 1.82 7.17
CA GLU A 54 6.29 3.07 7.94
C GLU A 54 4.96 3.28 8.70
N ILE A 55 3.82 3.23 8.00
CA ILE A 55 2.50 3.40 8.60
C ILE A 55 2.19 2.32 9.64
N PHE A 56 2.52 1.06 9.35
CA PHE A 56 2.27 -0.06 10.25
C PHE A 56 3.05 0.07 11.56
N ASN A 57 4.31 0.52 11.50
CA ASN A 57 5.12 0.73 12.70
C ASN A 57 4.52 1.78 13.64
N GLU A 58 3.86 2.81 13.09
CA GLU A 58 3.14 3.82 13.86
C GLU A 58 1.76 3.34 14.35
N ASN A 59 1.18 2.33 13.69
CA ASN A 59 -0.18 1.85 13.92
C ASN A 59 -0.24 0.31 13.99
N PRO A 60 0.47 -0.34 14.95
CA PRO A 60 0.67 -1.80 14.95
C PRO A 60 -0.61 -2.62 15.16
N ASN A 61 -1.70 -1.98 15.60
CA ASN A 61 -3.01 -2.62 15.78
C ASN A 61 -3.77 -2.82 14.45
N LEU A 62 -3.33 -2.18 13.37
CA LEU A 62 -3.92 -2.35 12.05
C LEU A 62 -3.30 -3.55 11.33
N LYS A 63 -4.08 -4.20 10.46
CA LYS A 63 -3.55 -5.26 9.58
C LYS A 63 -2.68 -4.64 8.49
N LYS A 64 -1.44 -5.08 8.39
CA LYS A 64 -0.47 -4.58 7.40
C LYS A 64 -0.94 -4.79 5.96
N GLU A 65 -1.56 -5.93 5.68
CA GLU A 65 -2.14 -6.23 4.37
C GLU A 65 -3.27 -5.28 4.01
N LEU A 66 -4.08 -4.86 5.00
CA LEU A 66 -5.13 -3.88 4.78
C LEU A 66 -4.53 -2.52 4.43
N ILE A 67 -3.49 -2.08 5.13
CA ILE A 67 -2.79 -0.82 4.81
C ILE A 67 -2.24 -0.88 3.38
N PHE A 68 -1.52 -1.94 3.03
CA PHE A 68 -0.96 -2.11 1.68
C PHE A 68 -2.04 -2.13 0.60
N HIS A 69 -3.14 -2.84 0.83
CA HIS A 69 -4.25 -2.90 -0.11
C HIS A 69 -4.91 -1.52 -0.31
N GLN A 70 -5.16 -0.78 0.77
CA GLN A 70 -5.72 0.57 0.70
C GLN A 70 -4.79 1.56 -0.01
N MET A 71 -3.48 1.47 0.27
CA MET A 71 -2.46 2.25 -0.42
C MET A 71 -2.45 1.96 -1.92
N SER A 72 -2.47 0.68 -2.31
CA SER A 72 -2.44 0.25 -3.72
C SER A 72 -3.69 0.69 -4.48
N ASN A 73 -4.88 0.51 -3.89
CA ASN A 73 -6.14 0.97 -4.50
C ASN A 73 -6.15 2.47 -4.77
N GLN A 74 -5.60 3.28 -3.85
CA GLN A 74 -5.52 4.72 -4.05
C GLN A 74 -4.42 5.11 -5.05
N ALA A 75 -3.28 4.40 -5.03
CA ALA A 75 -2.19 4.59 -5.98
C ALA A 75 -2.62 4.29 -7.41
N PHE A 76 -3.50 3.32 -7.67
CA PHE A 76 -4.05 3.09 -9.01
C PHE A 76 -4.69 4.36 -9.59
N GLY A 77 -5.48 5.09 -8.80
CA GLY A 77 -6.11 6.34 -9.25
C GLY A 77 -5.08 7.45 -9.54
N PHE A 78 -4.09 7.63 -8.68
CA PHE A 78 -3.08 8.67 -8.88
C PHE A 78 -2.11 8.35 -10.02
N TYR A 79 -1.67 7.10 -10.13
CA TYR A 79 -0.72 6.70 -11.16
C TYR A 79 -1.32 6.81 -12.57
N HIS A 80 -2.64 6.72 -12.75
CA HIS A 80 -3.27 7.06 -14.05
C HIS A 80 -3.09 8.53 -14.47
N SER A 81 -2.91 9.44 -13.51
CA SER A 81 -2.92 10.90 -13.75
C SER A 81 -1.57 11.58 -13.51
N LYS A 82 -0.61 10.86 -12.92
CA LYS A 82 0.73 11.33 -12.59
C LYS A 82 1.76 10.37 -13.14
N ASP A 83 2.85 10.92 -13.67
CA ASP A 83 3.98 10.12 -14.17
C ASP A 83 5.09 9.96 -13.13
N ASP A 84 5.14 10.83 -12.12
CA ASP A 84 6.12 10.74 -11.04
C ASP A 84 5.67 9.77 -9.94
N ILE A 85 6.41 8.65 -9.82
CA ILE A 85 6.19 7.62 -8.80
C ILE A 85 6.36 8.18 -7.38
N ASP A 86 7.36 9.03 -7.13
CA ASP A 86 7.61 9.57 -5.80
C ASP A 86 6.46 10.47 -5.37
N GLU A 87 5.92 11.28 -6.29
CA GLU A 87 4.71 12.07 -6.01
C GLU A 87 3.48 11.20 -5.69
N VAL A 88 3.30 10.08 -6.41
CA VAL A 88 2.22 9.12 -6.15
C VAL A 88 2.37 8.55 -4.74
N LEU A 89 3.57 8.07 -4.39
CA LEU A 89 3.87 7.49 -3.07
C LEU A 89 3.60 8.49 -1.94
N ASP A 90 4.07 9.73 -2.09
CA ASP A 90 3.89 10.79 -1.11
C ASP A 90 2.41 11.15 -0.90
N SER A 91 1.67 11.26 -2.01
CA SER A 91 0.24 11.60 -2.00
C SER A 91 -0.58 10.50 -1.32
N VAL A 92 -0.29 9.24 -1.63
CA VAL A 92 -0.96 8.08 -1.03
C VAL A 92 -0.62 7.98 0.45
N PHE A 93 0.65 8.10 0.82
CA PHE A 93 1.09 8.04 2.22
C PHE A 93 0.36 9.08 3.07
N LYS A 94 0.41 10.36 2.67
CA LYS A 94 -0.28 11.46 3.38
C LYS A 94 -1.79 11.19 3.50
N SER A 95 -2.42 10.69 2.43
CA SER A 95 -3.86 10.41 2.42
C SER A 95 -4.25 9.25 3.35
N ILE A 96 -3.53 8.13 3.30
CA ILE A 96 -3.80 6.95 4.13
C ILE A 96 -3.55 7.26 5.61
N SER A 97 -2.45 7.95 5.96
CA SER A 97 -2.18 8.34 7.35
C SER A 97 -3.28 9.24 7.92
N LYS A 98 -3.83 10.15 7.11
CA LYS A 98 -5.00 10.97 7.50
C LYS A 98 -6.24 10.11 7.70
N LYS A 99 -6.52 9.16 6.79
CA LYS A 99 -7.68 8.25 6.90
C LYS A 99 -7.59 7.36 8.15
N ILE A 100 -6.39 6.88 8.49
CA ILE A 100 -6.15 6.13 9.73
C ILE A 100 -6.44 6.97 10.97
N THR A 101 -5.98 8.23 10.96
CA THR A 101 -6.28 9.17 12.05
C THR A 101 -7.79 9.38 12.21
N LEU A 102 -8.50 9.56 11.10
CA LEU A 102 -9.96 9.72 11.10
C LEU A 102 -10.68 8.45 11.54
N SER A 103 -10.24 7.27 11.08
CA SER A 103 -10.86 6.00 11.49
C SER A 103 -10.67 5.72 12.97
N LYS A 104 -9.52 6.12 13.54
CA LYS A 104 -9.29 6.04 14.99
C LYS A 104 -10.26 6.93 15.76
N LYS A 105 -10.41 8.19 15.35
CA LYS A 105 -11.37 9.13 15.96
C LYS A 105 -12.79 8.57 15.93
N LEU A 106 -13.25 8.09 14.78
CA LEU A 106 -14.57 7.48 14.64
C LEU A 106 -14.72 6.23 15.52
N SER A 107 -13.69 5.39 15.59
CA SER A 107 -13.72 4.20 16.47
C SER A 107 -13.86 4.60 17.94
N ASP A 108 -13.16 5.64 18.38
CA ASP A 108 -13.19 6.13 19.77
C ASP A 108 -14.53 6.83 20.09
N GLU A 109 -15.10 7.57 19.13
CA GLU A 109 -16.42 8.20 19.24
C GLU A 109 -17.53 7.15 19.40
N PHE A 110 -17.49 6.08 18.61
CA PHE A 110 -18.54 5.05 18.59
C PHE A 110 -18.30 3.91 19.58
N SER A 111 -17.12 3.76 20.17
CA SER A 111 -16.89 2.76 21.23
C SER A 111 -17.67 3.06 22.53
N ASN A 112 -18.09 4.31 22.71
CA ASN A 112 -18.80 4.78 23.91
C ASN A 112 -20.31 4.89 23.72
N LEU A 113 -20.83 4.56 22.53
CA LEU A 113 -22.27 4.47 22.28
C LEU A 113 -22.76 3.11 22.76
N LYS A 114 -23.22 3.06 24.01
CA LYS A 114 -24.00 1.94 24.56
C LYS A 114 -25.46 2.05 24.17
#